data_AF-A0A6V7UDL5-F1
#
_entry.id   AF-A0A6V7UDL5-F1
#
_cell.length_a   1.000
_cell.length_b   1.000
_cell.length_c   1.000
_cell.angle_alpha   90.00
_cell.angle_beta   90.00
_cell.angle_gamma   90.00
#
_symmetry.space_group_name_H-M   'P 1'
#
loop_
_entity.id
_entity.type
_entity.pdbx_description
1 polymer ?
#
loop_
_entity_poly.entity_id
_entity_poly.type
_entity_poly.pdbx_seq_one_letter_code
_entity_poly.pdbx_strand_id
1 'polypeptide(L)'
;MEQCIDLRLRILPSDLNQNIYTLLNRYFAKSKVSCENCYSINEQCKELWWLPDVLIIRLERDSTTKHHQIEYPTSDLNLGQYLHPESPFRATKEIDSLSSFLFISNFINN
;
A
#
# COMPACT_ATOMS: atom_id res chain seq x y z
N MET A 1 -14.74 1.24 17.27
CA MET A 1 -14.87 0.66 15.91
C MET A 1 -13.45 0.50 15.41
N GLU A 2 -12.99 -0.73 15.17
CA GLU A 2 -11.66 -0.96 14.58
C GLU A 2 -11.63 -0.36 13.18
N GLN A 3 -10.62 0.47 12.90
CA GLN A 3 -10.44 1.05 11.57
C GLN A 3 -9.63 0.07 10.72
N CYS A 4 -10.30 -0.58 9.77
CA CYS A 4 -9.70 -1.52 8.84
C CYS A 4 -9.50 -0.86 7.46
N ILE A 5 -8.30 -1.00 6.89
CA ILE A 5 -8.02 -0.61 5.50
C ILE A 5 -7.69 -1.87 4.69
N ASP A 6 -8.33 -2.00 3.53
CA ASP A 6 -8.11 -3.07 2.54
C ASP A 6 -7.35 -2.52 1.33
N LEU A 7 -6.05 -2.81 1.26
CA LEU A 7 -5.19 -2.42 0.15
C LEU A 7 -5.11 -3.53 -0.89
N ARG A 8 -5.54 -3.21 -2.11
CA ARG A 8 -5.42 -4.10 -3.26
C ARG A 8 -4.23 -3.69 -4.11
N LEU A 9 -3.19 -4.53 -4.10
CA LEU A 9 -1.93 -4.30 -4.79
C LEU A 9 -1.82 -5.22 -5.99
N ARG A 10 -1.90 -4.66 -7.19
CA ARG A 10 -1.65 -5.40 -8.43
C ARG A 10 -0.17 -5.71 -8.56
N ILE A 11 0.18 -6.96 -8.88
CA ILE A 11 1.54 -7.36 -9.22
C ILE A 11 1.75 -7.21 -10.73
N LEU A 12 2.82 -6.54 -11.14
CA LEU A 12 3.24 -6.44 -12.52
C LEU A 12 4.41 -7.40 -12.81
N PRO A 13 4.63 -7.81 -14.07
CA PRO A 13 5.80 -8.61 -14.44
C PRO A 13 7.15 -7.95 -14.12
N SER A 14 7.20 -6.63 -13.94
CA SER A 14 8.39 -5.92 -13.46
C SER A 14 8.70 -6.18 -11.98
N ASP A 15 7.74 -6.69 -11.21
CA ASP A 15 7.85 -6.83 -9.76
C ASP A 15 8.22 -8.26 -9.32
N LEU A 16 8.52 -9.15 -10.26
CA LEU A 16 8.65 -10.58 -10.02
C LEU A 16 9.82 -10.97 -9.08
N ASN A 17 10.69 -10.02 -8.75
CA ASN A 17 11.79 -10.16 -7.78
C ASN A 17 11.82 -9.00 -6.77
N GLN A 18 10.67 -8.40 -6.49
CA GLN A 18 10.54 -7.22 -5.64
C GLN A 18 9.81 -7.56 -4.34
N ASN A 19 9.99 -6.70 -3.34
CA ASN A 19 9.34 -6.84 -2.05
C ASN A 19 8.01 -6.04 -1.98
N ILE A 20 7.29 -6.22 -0.88
CA ILE A 20 6.01 -5.54 -0.64
C ILE A 20 6.15 -4.01 -0.64
N TYR A 21 7.30 -3.46 -0.25
CA TYR A 21 7.55 -2.02 -0.28
C TYR A 21 7.55 -1.47 -1.70
N THR A 22 8.05 -2.22 -2.69
CA THR A 22 7.98 -1.81 -4.10
C THR A 22 6.52 -1.69 -4.55
N LEU A 23 5.66 -2.62 -4.15
CA LEU A 23 4.23 -2.58 -4.47
C LEU A 23 3.51 -1.42 -3.77
N LEU A 24 3.80 -1.18 -2.50
CA LEU A 24 3.26 -0.05 -1.72
C LEU A 24 3.73 1.29 -2.30
N ASN A 25 5.02 1.43 -2.60
CA ASN A 25 5.59 2.63 -3.21
C ASN A 25 4.90 2.97 -4.52
N ARG A 26 4.61 1.97 -5.37
CA ARG A 26 3.83 2.20 -6.58
C ARG A 26 2.38 2.57 -6.29
N TYR A 27 1.75 1.92 -5.31
CA TYR A 27 0.36 2.21 -4.95
C TYR A 27 0.17 3.66 -4.48
N PHE A 28 1.12 4.18 -3.71
CA PHE A 28 1.13 5.54 -3.20
C PHE A 28 1.87 6.55 -4.10
N ALA A 29 2.43 6.10 -5.24
CA ALA A 29 3.13 6.98 -6.16
C ALA A 29 2.19 8.04 -6.75
N LYS A 30 2.75 9.22 -7.02
CA LYS A 30 2.06 10.27 -7.77
C LYS A 30 1.71 9.76 -9.17
N SER A 31 0.46 9.95 -9.55
CA SER A 31 -0.08 9.63 -10.86
C SER A 31 -0.61 10.90 -11.51
N LYS A 32 -0.46 11.01 -12.82
CA LYS A 32 -1.04 12.12 -13.59
C LYS A 32 -2.45 11.74 -13.97
N VAL A 33 -3.42 12.51 -13.49
CA VAL A 33 -4.85 12.33 -13.77
C VAL A 33 -5.36 13.56 -14.49
N SER A 34 -6.03 13.36 -15.62
CA SER A 34 -6.71 14.44 -16.33
C SER A 34 -8.01 14.77 -15.58
N CYS A 35 -8.20 16.04 -15.23
CA CYS A 35 -9.49 16.49 -14.71
C CYS A 35 -10.54 16.42 -15.83
N GLU A 36 -11.66 15.76 -15.61
CA GLU A 36 -12.74 15.63 -16.61
C GLU A 36 -13.41 16.97 -16.94
N ASN A 37 -13.41 17.92 -16.00
CA ASN A 37 -14.10 19.20 -16.16
C ASN A 37 -13.25 20.29 -16.83
N CYS A 38 -11.94 20.32 -16.57
CA CYS A 38 -11.06 21.37 -17.10
C CYS A 38 -9.90 20.85 -17.95
N TYR A 39 -9.79 19.53 -18.14
CA TYR A 39 -8.75 18.84 -18.92
C TYR A 39 -7.30 19.15 -18.49
N SER A 40 -7.12 19.80 -17.34
CA SER A 40 -5.81 20.02 -16.75
C SER A 40 -5.27 18.69 -16.24
N ILE A 41 -4.01 18.42 -16.55
CA ILE A 41 -3.29 17.28 -15.99
C ILE A 41 -2.84 17.67 -14.58
N ASN A 42 -3.44 17.02 -13.58
CA ASN A 42 -3.07 17.21 -12.18
C ASN A 42 -2.31 15.98 -11.68
N GLU A 43 -1.39 16.19 -10.74
CA GLU A 43 -0.79 15.09 -10.00
C GLU A 43 -1.73 14.72 -8.85
N GLN A 44 -2.06 13.43 -8.76
CA GLN A 44 -2.80 12.85 -7.64
C GLN A 44 -1.97 11.71 -7.05
N CYS A 45 -1.79 11.73 -5.73
CA CYS A 45 -1.28 10.62 -4.96
C CYS A 45 -2.34 10.14 -3.99
N LYS A 46 -2.29 8.85 -3.66
CA LYS A 46 -3.00 8.31 -2.51
C LYS A 46 -2.14 8.56 -1.28
N GLU A 47 -2.75 8.87 -0.14
CA GLU A 47 -2.06 9.09 1.12
C GLU A 47 -2.93 8.56 2.27
N LEU A 48 -2.27 8.09 3.34
CA LEU A 48 -2.94 7.63 4.55
C LEU A 48 -3.10 8.80 5.51
N TRP A 49 -4.33 9.15 5.86
CA TRP A 49 -4.60 10.18 6.88
C TRP A 49 -4.47 9.64 8.31
N TRP A 50 -4.75 8.36 8.50
CA TRP A 50 -4.75 7.67 9.80
C TRP A 50 -4.08 6.31 9.64
N LEU A 51 -3.41 5.82 10.69
CA LEU A 51 -2.92 4.45 10.72
C LEU A 51 -4.08 3.51 11.09
N PRO A 52 -4.33 2.45 10.30
CA PRO A 52 -5.38 1.50 10.63
C PRO A 52 -4.96 0.59 11.80
N ASP A 53 -5.93 0.15 12.59
CA ASP A 53 -5.72 -0.89 13.60
C ASP A 53 -5.40 -2.23 12.93
N VAL A 54 -6.03 -2.48 11.77
CA VAL A 54 -5.86 -3.68 10.96
C VAL A 54 -5.60 -3.29 9.50
N LEU A 55 -4.44 -3.70 8.99
CA LEU A 55 -4.10 -3.55 7.58
C LEU A 55 -4.25 -4.89 6.86
N ILE A 56 -5.17 -4.94 5.90
CA ILE A 56 -5.32 -6.08 4.98
C ILE A 56 -4.60 -5.73 3.67
N ILE A 57 -3.66 -6.57 3.25
CA ILE A 57 -3.01 -6.45 1.94
C ILE A 57 -3.42 -7.63 1.06
N ARG A 58 -4.14 -7.33 -0.02
CA ARG A 58 -4.51 -8.31 -1.05
C ARG A 58 -3.62 -8.12 -2.27
N LEU A 59 -2.92 -9.18 -2.64
CA LEU A 59 -2.12 -9.22 -3.86
C LEU A 59 -3.00 -9.67 -5.03
N GLU A 60 -3.25 -8.76 -5.97
CA GLU A 60 -3.96 -9.08 -7.20
C GLU A 60 -2.97 -9.65 -8.22
N ARG A 61 -3.17 -10.93 -8.54
CA ARG A 61 -2.31 -11.74 -9.42
C ARG A 61 -3.04 -12.03 -10.72
N ASP A 62 -2.28 -12.03 -11.81
CA ASP A 62 -2.70 -12.54 -13.11
C ASP A 62 -2.07 -13.90 -13.41
N SER A 63 -2.35 -14.44 -14.61
CA SER A 63 -1.84 -15.75 -15.05
C SER A 63 -0.31 -15.83 -15.09
N THR A 64 0.39 -14.70 -15.23
CA THR A 64 1.86 -14.62 -15.30
C THR A 64 2.52 -14.47 -13.93
N THR A 65 1.83 -13.82 -13.00
CA THR A 65 2.33 -13.46 -11.67
C THR A 65 1.84 -14.39 -10.56
N LYS A 66 0.88 -15.30 -10.84
CA LYS A 66 0.24 -16.16 -9.82
C LYS A 66 1.19 -17.02 -8.97
N HIS A 67 2.29 -17.48 -9.54
CA HIS A 67 3.23 -18.38 -8.85
C HIS A 67 4.38 -17.65 -8.15
N HIS A 68 4.48 -16.33 -8.30
CA HIS A 68 5.62 -15.59 -7.80
C HIS A 68 5.44 -15.20 -6.34
N GLN A 69 6.42 -15.54 -5.51
CA GLN A 69 6.43 -15.09 -4.14
C GLN A 69 6.82 -13.62 -4.08
N ILE A 70 6.06 -12.83 -3.32
CA ILE A 70 6.45 -11.46 -2.98
C ILE A 70 7.02 -11.52 -1.57
N GLU A 71 8.24 -11.02 -1.41
CA GLU A 71 8.87 -10.91 -0.11
C GLU A 71 8.16 -9.83 0.71
N TYR A 72 7.85 -10.16 1.96
CA TYR A 72 7.29 -9.23 2.94
C TYR A 72 8.18 -9.26 4.19
N PRO A 73 8.28 -8.14 4.94
CA PRO A 73 9.10 -8.09 6.13
C PRO A 73 8.57 -9.09 7.17
N THR A 74 9.48 -9.81 7.82
CA THR A 74 9.17 -10.69 8.96
C THR A 74 8.96 -9.92 10.26
N SER A 75 9.36 -8.64 10.28
CA SER A 75 9.19 -7.67 11.36
C SER A 75 8.08 -6.65 11.03
N ASP A 76 8.02 -5.57 11.81
CA ASP A 76 7.08 -4.47 11.62
C ASP A 76 7.15 -3.87 10.19
N LEU A 77 5.97 -3.63 9.62
CA LEU A 77 5.80 -2.94 8.33
C LEU A 77 5.71 -1.42 8.58
N ASN A 78 6.69 -0.65 8.12
CA ASN A 78 6.69 0.80 8.31
C ASN A 78 5.82 1.49 7.25
N LEU A 79 4.69 2.08 7.69
CA LEU A 79 3.78 2.86 6.83
C LEU A 79 4.01 4.37 6.91
N GLY A 80 4.95 4.84 7.73
CA GLY A 80 5.12 6.26 8.04
C GLY A 80 5.38 7.14 6.81
N GLN A 81 6.07 6.60 5.81
CA GLN A 81 6.32 7.30 4.54
C GLN A 81 5.09 7.49 3.66
N TYR A 82 4.00 6.74 3.92
CA TYR A 82 2.74 6.84 3.18
C TYR A 82 1.70 7.70 3.90
N LEU A 83 2.03 8.25 5.08
CA LEU A 83 1.17 9.15 5.82
C LEU A 83 1.14 10.55 5.20
N HIS A 84 -0.07 11.11 5.12
CA HIS A 84 -0.29 12.50 4.72
C HIS A 84 0.58 13.45 5.57
N PRO A 85 1.18 14.51 5.00
CA PRO A 85 2.01 15.48 5.74
C PRO A 85 1.35 16.08 6.98
N GLU A 86 0.05 16.27 6.92
CA GLU A 86 -0.77 16.83 8.01
C GLU A 86 -1.42 15.74 8.89
N SER A 87 -1.03 14.46 8.71
CA SER A 87 -1.54 13.38 9.55
C SER A 87 -1.09 13.58 11.01
N PRO A 88 -1.99 13.42 12.00
CA PRO A 88 -1.63 13.56 13.41
C PRO A 88 -0.56 12.55 13.87
N PHE A 89 -0.39 11.43 13.15
CA PHE A 89 0.59 10.39 13.45
C PHE A 89 1.97 10.66 12.85
N ARG A 90 2.14 11.70 12.02
CA ARG A 90 3.45 12.05 11.44
C ARG A 90 4.34 12.78 12.45
N ALA A 91 3.74 13.43 13.45
CA ALA A 91 4.44 14.22 14.46
C ALA A 91 4.98 13.38 15.64
N THR A 92 4.53 12.13 15.79
CA THR A 92 5.08 11.19 16.77
C THR A 92 6.43 10.68 16.27
N LYS A 93 7.52 11.32 16.73
CA LYS A 93 8.92 10.86 16.56
C LYS A 93 9.21 9.51 17.27
N GLU A 94 8.19 8.86 17.79
CA GLU A 94 8.22 7.58 18.50
C GLU A 94 7.10 6.68 17.94
N ILE A 95 7.20 6.27 16.68
CA ILE A 95 6.50 5.07 16.22
C ILE A 95 7.55 3.95 16.16
N ASP A 96 8.19 3.71 17.30
CA ASP A 96 8.86 2.44 17.55
C ASP A 96 7.78 1.51 18.10
N SER A 97 7.38 0.52 17.30
CA SER A 97 6.42 -0.54 17.64
C SER A 97 4.95 -0.12 17.75
N LEU A 98 4.30 0.09 16.60
CA LEU A 98 2.88 -0.27 16.48
C LEU A 98 2.83 -1.69 15.93
N SER A 99 2.52 -2.65 16.80
CA SER A 99 2.24 -4.04 16.44
C SER A 99 1.00 -4.12 15.55
N SER A 100 1.18 -3.83 14.27
CA SER A 100 0.16 -3.94 13.24
C SER A 100 0.09 -5.40 12.83
N PHE A 101 -1.03 -6.07 13.10
CA PHE A 101 -1.23 -7.42 12.60
C PHE A 101 -1.37 -7.37 11.07
N LEU A 102 -0.34 -7.82 10.36
CA LEU A 102 -0.34 -7.91 8.92
C LEU A 102 -0.96 -9.24 8.48
N PHE A 103 -2.18 -9.19 7.95
CA PHE A 103 -2.80 -10.36 7.32
C PHE A 103 -2.66 -10.28 5.80
N ILE A 104 -1.75 -11.08 5.23
CA ILE A 104 -1.58 -11.22 3.79
C ILE A 104 -2.37 -12.45 3.33
N SER A 105 -3.46 -12.23 2.58
CA SER A 105 -4.25 -13.31 1.99
C SER A 105 -3.97 -13.43 0.50
N ASN A 106 -3.48 -14.59 0.06
CA ASN A 106 -3.35 -14.93 -1.36
C ASN A 106 -4.69 -15.50 -1.85
N PHE A 107 -5.54 -14.65 -2.44
CA PHE A 107 -6.71 -15.15 -3.18
C PHE A 107 -6.29 -15.46 -4.62
N ILE A 108 -6.43 -16.73 -5.00
CA ILE A 108 -6.38 -17.16 -6.40
C ILE A 108 -7.81 -17.08 -6.92
N ASN A 109 -8.09 -16.16 -7.83
CA ASN A 109 -9.33 -16.19 -8.59
C ASN A 109 -9.24 -17.37 -9.56
N ASN A 110 -10.11 -18.37 -9.37
CA ASN A 110 -10.42 -19.41 -10.34
C ASN A 110 -11.36 -18.86 -11.42
#